data_AF-A0A9J6FQ45-F1
#
_entry.id   AF-A0A9J6FQ45-F1
#
_cell.length_a   1.000
_cell.length_b   1.000
_cell.length_c   1.000
_cell.angle_alpha   90.00
_cell.angle_beta   90.00
_cell.angle_gamma   90.00
#
_symmetry.space_group_name_H-M   'P 1'
#
loop_
_entity.id
_entity.type
_entity.pdbx_description
1 polymer ?
#
loop_
_entity_poly.entity_id
_entity_poly.type
_entity_poly.pdbx_seq_one_letter_code
_entity_poly.pdbx_strand_id
1 'polypeptide(L)'
;MSILPNKNGTETLKKVSEVKYLGVTLSADLTFNHHIDNTVKKAVSVLNYSIGALRNAPSSVKKAAYFSLVRPILEYASVAWDPHQEYLIQNLKQYRSRSQVYSQ
;
A
#
# COMPACT_ATOMS: atom_id res chain seq x y z
N MET A 1 6.37 -0.97 29.70
CA MET A 1 5.20 -0.33 30.33
C MET A 1 3.98 -1.18 30.01
N SER A 2 3.41 -1.73 31.07
CA SER A 2 2.33 -2.71 31.10
C SER A 2 0.98 -2.04 30.89
N ILE A 3 0.08 -2.65 30.11
CA ILE A 3 -1.32 -2.92 30.47
C ILE A 3 -2.02 -3.69 29.34
N LEU A 4 -2.42 -4.92 29.64
CA LEU A 4 -3.61 -5.53 29.05
C LEU A 4 -4.69 -5.50 30.14
N PRO A 5 -5.83 -4.80 29.95
CA PRO A 5 -7.02 -5.08 30.71
C PRO A 5 -7.97 -5.99 29.92
N ASN A 6 -8.48 -6.95 30.68
CA ASN A 6 -9.45 -7.98 30.36
C ASN A 6 -10.87 -7.39 30.22
N LYS A 7 -11.66 -8.01 29.32
CA LYS A 7 -13.11 -8.00 29.16
C LYS A 7 -13.90 -7.47 30.37
N ASN A 8 -14.44 -6.24 30.28
CA ASN A 8 -15.64 -5.75 30.98
C ASN A 8 -16.13 -4.49 30.25
N GLY A 9 -17.33 -4.54 29.67
CA GLY A 9 -17.83 -3.60 28.65
C GLY A 9 -18.28 -2.21 29.13
N THR A 10 -17.41 -1.44 29.79
CA THR A 10 -17.73 -0.06 30.24
C THR A 10 -16.60 0.95 30.04
N GLU A 11 -15.80 0.81 28.97
CA GLU A 11 -14.88 1.87 28.55
C GLU A 11 -15.52 2.68 27.41
N THR A 12 -15.65 3.98 27.62
CA THR A 12 -16.12 4.92 26.59
C THR A 12 -15.14 4.85 25.41
N LEU A 13 -15.62 4.38 24.26
CA LEU A 13 -14.80 4.23 23.05
C LEU A 13 -14.13 5.56 22.71
N LYS A 14 -12.81 5.61 22.86
CA LYS A 14 -12.02 6.77 22.47
C LYS A 14 -12.14 6.93 20.95
N LYS A 15 -12.69 8.06 20.50
CA LYS A 15 -12.62 8.44 19.08
C LYS A 15 -11.16 8.66 18.72
N VAL A 16 -10.62 7.80 17.86
CA VAL A 16 -9.29 7.95 17.28
C VAL A 16 -9.46 8.35 15.83
N SER A 17 -8.69 9.34 15.38
CA SER A 17 -8.74 9.85 14.01
C SER A 17 -8.24 8.83 12.97
N GLU A 18 -7.38 7.90 13.38
CA GLU A 18 -6.77 6.90 12.52
C GLU A 18 -6.48 5.62 13.30
N VAL A 19 -6.98 4.47 12.82
CA VAL A 19 -6.76 3.17 13.45
C VAL A 19 -6.19 2.20 12.42
N LYS A 20 -5.08 1.55 12.76
CA LYS A 20 -4.50 0.50 11.92
C LYS A 20 -5.12 -0.85 12.27
N TYR A 21 -5.80 -1.47 11.31
CA TYR A 21 -6.44 -2.77 11.44
C TYR A 21 -6.00 -3.69 10.30
N LEU A 22 -5.41 -4.85 10.64
CA LEU A 22 -4.92 -5.86 9.69
C LEU A 22 -3.98 -5.34 8.58
N GLY A 23 -3.25 -4.26 8.87
CA GLY A 23 -2.36 -3.59 7.93
C GLY A 23 -3.01 -2.51 7.07
N VAL A 24 -4.34 -2.37 7.15
CA VAL A 24 -5.12 -1.27 6.57
C VAL A 24 -5.26 -0.16 7.60
N THR A 25 -5.20 1.08 7.14
CA THR A 25 -5.35 2.25 8.01
C THR A 25 -6.73 2.86 7.78
N LEU A 26 -7.58 2.84 8.80
CA LEU A 26 -8.93 3.36 8.73
C LEU A 26 -8.98 4.73 9.38
N SER A 27 -9.30 5.77 8.62
CA SER A 27 -9.54 7.10 9.17
C SER A 27 -10.95 7.21 9.76
N ALA A 28 -11.15 8.12 10.71
CA ALA A 28 -12.43 8.37 11.37
C ALA A 28 -13.53 8.81 10.39
N ASP A 29 -13.15 9.41 9.25
CA ASP A 29 -14.07 9.80 8.18
C ASP A 29 -14.46 8.61 7.26
N LEU A 30 -14.04 7.38 7.62
CA LEU A 30 -14.13 6.16 6.80
C LEU A 30 -13.54 6.31 5.39
N THR A 31 -12.73 7.34 5.16
CA THR A 31 -12.02 7.52 3.90
C THR A 31 -10.72 6.73 3.92
N PHE A 32 -10.39 6.13 2.78
CA PHE A 32 -9.14 5.38 2.63
C PHE A 32 -7.98 6.24 2.13
N ASN A 33 -8.19 7.50 1.74
CA ASN A 33 -7.19 8.35 1.10
C ASN A 33 -5.81 8.36 1.80
N HIS A 34 -5.78 8.43 3.14
CA HIS A 34 -4.53 8.36 3.90
C HIS A 34 -3.85 6.99 3.81
N HIS A 35 -4.62 5.91 3.86
CA HIS A 35 -4.11 4.56 3.68
C HIS A 35 -3.54 4.34 2.27
N ILE A 36 -4.23 4.87 1.26
CA ILE A 36 -3.82 4.81 -0.15
C ILE A 36 -2.47 5.48 -0.33
N ASP A 37 -2.36 6.74 0.10
CA ASP A 37 -1.13 7.51 -0.03
C ASP A 37 0.04 6.82 0.69
N ASN A 38 -0.20 6.31 1.90
CA ASN A 38 0.80 5.55 2.65
C ASN A 38 1.22 4.25 1.94
N THR A 39 0.28 3.54 1.33
CA THR A 39 0.54 2.29 0.62
C THR A 39 1.29 2.55 -0.68
N VAL A 40 0.92 3.58 -1.43
CA VAL A 40 1.61 4.02 -2.65
C VAL A 40 3.02 4.48 -2.33
N LYS A 41 3.22 5.29 -1.27
CA LYS A 41 4.55 5.71 -0.82
C LYS A 41 5.44 4.52 -0.47
N LYS A 42 4.88 3.51 0.21
CA LYS A 42 5.59 2.28 0.52
C LYS A 42 5.98 1.50 -0.74
N ALA A 43 5.04 1.34 -1.69
CA ALA A 43 5.30 0.68 -2.96
C ALA A 43 6.39 1.39 -3.79
N VAL A 44 6.36 2.71 -3.86
CA VAL A 44 7.37 3.54 -4.54
C VAL A 44 8.72 3.43 -3.86
N SER A 45 8.79 3.42 -2.53
CA SER A 45 10.04 3.24 -1.80
C SER A 45 10.68 1.89 -2.11
N VAL A 46 9.90 0.81 -2.12
CA VAL A 46 10.36 -0.54 -2.49
C VAL A 46 10.79 -0.60 -3.96
N LEU A 47 10.08 0.08 -4.86
CA LEU A 47 10.48 0.21 -6.25
C LEU A 47 11.84 0.91 -6.38
N ASN A 48 12.02 2.06 -5.72
CA ASN A 48 13.27 2.81 -5.79
C ASN A 48 14.45 2.02 -5.21
N TYR A 49 14.22 1.30 -4.11
CA TYR A 49 15.21 0.39 -3.53
C TYR A 49 15.59 -0.72 -4.51
N SER A 50 14.60 -1.38 -5.10
CA SER A 50 14.84 -2.46 -6.06
C SER A 50 15.50 -1.97 -7.35
N ILE A 51 15.17 -0.77 -7.86
CA ILE A 51 15.87 -0.15 -8.99
C ILE A 51 17.33 0.15 -8.65
N GLY A 52 17.61 0.67 -7.46
CA GLY A 52 18.98 0.93 -7.00
C GLY A 52 19.80 -0.36 -6.87
N ALA A 53 19.22 -1.38 -6.24
CA ALA A 53 19.87 -2.68 -6.04
C ALA A 53 20.10 -3.45 -7.36
N LEU A 54 19.15 -3.35 -8.30
CA LEU A 54 19.16 -4.09 -9.56
C LEU A 54 19.61 -3.23 -10.74
N ARG A 55 20.34 -2.13 -10.51
CA ARG A 55 20.72 -1.17 -11.56
C ARG A 55 21.37 -1.85 -12.77
N ASN A 56 22.29 -2.77 -12.52
CA ASN A 56 23.03 -3.53 -13.54
C ASN A 56 22.41 -4.89 -13.89
N ALA A 57 21.23 -5.22 -13.34
CA ALA A 57 20.59 -6.50 -13.58
C ALA A 57 19.81 -6.52 -14.92
N PRO A 58 19.64 -7.71 -15.53
CA PRO A 58 18.80 -7.89 -16.71
C PRO A 58 17.34 -7.47 -16.47
N SER A 59 16.65 -7.04 -17.54
CA SER A 59 15.25 -6.61 -17.48
C SER A 59 14.30 -7.69 -16.94
N SER A 60 14.62 -8.97 -17.15
CA SER A 60 13.88 -10.10 -16.59
C SER A 60 13.91 -10.13 -15.06
N VAL A 61 15.07 -9.87 -14.46
CA VAL A 61 15.25 -9.84 -13.00
C VAL A 61 14.55 -8.62 -12.39
N LYS A 62 14.63 -7.46 -13.06
CA LYS A 62 13.89 -6.25 -12.67
C LYS A 62 12.37 -6.49 -12.68
N LYS A 63 11.87 -7.16 -13.71
CA LYS A 63 10.46 -7.54 -13.84
C LYS A 63 10.04 -8.53 -12.74
N ALA A 64 10.86 -9.54 -12.46
CA ALA A 64 10.60 -10.48 -11.38
C ALA A 64 10.53 -9.80 -10.01
N ALA A 65 11.50 -8.94 -9.69
CA ALA A 65 11.54 -8.19 -8.43
C ALA A 65 10.32 -7.25 -8.26
N TYR A 66 9.90 -6.61 -9.35
CA TYR A 66 8.69 -5.80 -9.37
C TYR A 66 7.44 -6.63 -9.02
N PHE A 67 7.27 -7.78 -9.67
CA PHE A 67 6.13 -8.67 -9.44
C PHE A 67 6.14 -9.31 -8.06
N SER A 68 7.31 -9.59 -7.49
CA SER A 68 7.42 -10.25 -6.18
C SER A 68 7.35 -9.27 -5.00
N LEU A 69 7.81 -8.03 -5.17
CA LEU A 69 7.95 -7.08 -4.05
C LEU A 69 6.92 -5.94 -4.10
N VAL A 70 6.71 -5.33 -5.27
CA VAL A 70 5.88 -4.13 -5.37
C VAL A 70 4.42 -4.48 -5.60
N ARG A 71 4.15 -5.49 -6.44
CA ARG A 71 2.78 -5.90 -6.77
C ARG A 71 1.96 -6.36 -5.54
N PRO A 72 2.48 -7.17 -4.60
CA PRO A 72 1.72 -7.56 -3.42
C PRO A 72 1.35 -6.37 -2.53
N ILE A 73 2.18 -5.32 -2.46
CA ILE A 73 1.88 -4.12 -1.66
C ILE A 73 0.68 -3.37 -2.22
N LEU A 74 0.57 -3.29 -3.56
CA LEU A 74 -0.53 -2.63 -4.24
C LEU A 74 -1.81 -3.48 -4.29
N GLU A 75 -1.69 -4.80 -4.40
CA GLU A 75 -2.84 -5.72 -4.52
C GLU A 75 -3.41 -6.18 -3.18
N TYR A 76 -2.59 -6.34 -2.14
CA TYR A 76 -3.05 -6.88 -0.84
C TYR A 76 -4.22 -6.10 -0.25
N ALA A 77 -4.20 -4.78 -0.42
CA ALA A 77 -5.22 -3.93 0.17
C ALA A 77 -6.30 -3.53 -0.84
N SER A 78 -6.12 -3.71 -2.16
CA SER A 78 -7.03 -3.18 -3.18
C SER A 78 -8.48 -3.61 -2.98
N VAL A 79 -8.74 -4.80 -2.45
CA VAL A 79 -10.10 -5.30 -2.16
C VAL A 79 -10.82 -4.47 -1.09
N ALA A 80 -10.09 -3.89 -0.13
CA ALA A 80 -10.66 -3.08 0.95
C ALA A 80 -10.94 -1.62 0.54
N TRP A 81 -10.28 -1.13 -0.51
CA TRP A 81 -10.39 0.24 -1.03
C TRP A 81 -10.47 0.25 -2.56
N ASP A 82 -11.30 -0.63 -3.11
CA ASP A 82 -11.83 -0.46 -4.45
C ASP A 82 -13.16 0.31 -4.42
N PRO A 83 -13.21 1.62 -4.05
CA PRO A 83 -14.21 2.49 -4.62
C PRO A 83 -13.79 2.77 -6.06
N HIS A 84 -14.80 2.93 -6.90
CA HIS A 84 -14.81 3.36 -8.29
C HIS A 84 -14.15 4.74 -8.54
N GLN A 85 -13.05 5.08 -7.87
CA GLN A 85 -12.36 6.36 -7.91
C GLN A 85 -11.34 6.36 -9.05
N GLU A 86 -11.70 7.06 -10.13
CA GLU A 86 -10.91 7.22 -11.36
C GLU A 86 -9.45 7.63 -11.11
N TYR A 87 -9.19 8.41 -10.05
CA TYR A 87 -7.84 8.82 -9.64
C TYR A 87 -6.90 7.63 -9.36
N LEU A 88 -7.40 6.56 -8.71
CA LEU A 88 -6.61 5.37 -8.41
C LEU A 88 -6.30 4.56 -9.66
N ILE A 89 -7.31 4.44 -10.53
CA ILE A 89 -7.17 3.78 -11.83
C ILE A 89 -6.14 4.53 -12.68
N GLN A 90 -6.14 5.86 -12.67
CA GLN A 90 -5.16 6.68 -13.38
C GLN A 90 -3.74 6.49 -12.83
N ASN A 91 -3.55 6.51 -11.51
CA ASN A 91 -2.24 6.24 -10.90
C ASN A 91 -1.73 4.82 -11.19
N LEU A 92 -2.62 3.81 -11.11
CA LEU A 92 -2.28 2.43 -11.48
C LEU A 92 -1.93 2.31 -12.97
N LYS A 93 -2.67 2.98 -13.86
CA LYS A 93 -2.37 3.02 -15.30
C LYS A 93 -1.01 3.67 -15.57
N GLN A 94 -0.71 4.80 -14.91
CA GLN A 94 0.58 5.47 -15.04
C GLN A 94 1.74 4.61 -14.52
N TYR A 95 1.51 3.83 -13.47
CA TYR A 95 2.49 2.89 -12.95
C TYR A 95 2.71 1.70 -13.89
N ARG A 96 1.63 1.13 -14.44
CA ARG A 96 1.69 0.07 -15.46
C ARG A 96 2.40 0.49 -16.74
N SER A 97 2.13 1.70 -17.25
CA SER A 97 2.81 2.20 -18.46
C SER A 97 4.31 2.37 -18.25
N ARG A 98 4.73 2.89 -17.10
CA ARG A 98 6.15 2.93 -16.71
C ARG A 98 6.78 1.55 -16.68
N SER A 99 6.10 0.54 -16.13
CA SER A 99 6.59 -0.85 -16.12
C SER A 99 6.76 -1.44 -17.53
N GLN A 100 5.82 -1.14 -18.44
CA GLN A 100 5.83 -1.63 -19.83
C GLN A 100 7.00 -1.08 -20.65
N VAL A 101 7.42 0.17 -20.40
CA VAL A 101 8.60 0.78 -21.04
C VAL A 101 9.90 0.01 -20.73
N TYR A 102 9.99 -0.67 -19.58
CA TYR A 102 11.15 -1.51 -19.23
C TYR A 102 11.10 -2.93 -19.83
N SER A 103 10.09 -3.25 -20.64
CA SER A 103 9.90 -4.56 -21.28
C SER A 103 10.34 -4.62 -22.75
N GLN A 104 10.85 -3.52 -23.31
CA GLN A 104 11.48 -3.46 -24.63
C GLN A 104 13.01 -3.54 -24.47
#